data_AF-A0A147K4L6-F1
#
_entry.id   AF-A0A147K4L6-F1
#
_cell.length_a   1.000
_cell.length_b   1.000
_cell.length_c   1.000
_cell.angle_alpha   90.00
_cell.angle_beta   90.00
_cell.angle_gamma   90.00
#
_symmetry.space_group_name_H-M   'P 1'
#
loop_
_entity.id
_entity.type
_entity.pdbx_description
1 polymer ?
#
loop_
_entity_poly.entity_id
_entity_poly.type
_entity_poly.pdbx_seq_one_letter_code
_entity_poly.pdbx_strand_id
1 'polypeptide(L)'
;MTKKKFSILLPTLGTRIPELERLFDSLTKQTYTNFEVIIVSQGNHEVISQTLKKYSFDYQQIPIDIRGLSNARNVGMKHISGDYVTFSDDDCWYVKDALTYIAEQFENRKASILSFQFYDPFRNEYPKNYVQNEIHSVQWRDLFSKSSIEIFVDVHSVGKENIEFDTRFGLGAQYPSGEENIFLMDQLNRGHVISYIPRIIAYHEVRDGLPQLSYNMFISKGPLFKRMFNTPKGLLLFLALYAKKFTKIKDRDKILLDGLKNTITFKK
;
A
#
# COMPACT_ATOMS: atom_id res chain seq x y z
N MET A 1 -10.95 7.30 -27.62
CA MET A 1 -9.85 7.77 -26.76
C MET A 1 -8.79 6.68 -26.71
N THR A 2 -7.51 7.01 -26.66
CA THR A 2 -6.44 6.01 -26.49
C THR A 2 -6.58 5.37 -25.11
N LYS A 3 -6.54 4.03 -25.06
CA LYS A 3 -6.60 3.25 -23.82
C LYS A 3 -5.45 3.70 -22.90
N LYS A 4 -5.78 4.14 -21.69
CA LYS A 4 -4.81 4.60 -20.67
C LYS A 4 -3.83 3.49 -20.29
N LYS A 5 -2.62 3.82 -19.84
CA LYS A 5 -1.61 2.83 -19.42
C LYS A 5 -1.58 2.70 -17.90
N PHE A 6 -1.53 1.47 -17.37
CA PHE A 6 -1.25 1.24 -15.95
C PHE A 6 0.24 1.00 -15.71
N SER A 7 0.79 1.57 -14.63
CA SER A 7 2.06 1.15 -14.05
C SER A 7 1.81 0.38 -12.77
N ILE A 8 2.21 -0.89 -12.75
CA ILE A 8 2.13 -1.74 -11.56
C ILE A 8 3.48 -1.67 -10.87
N LEU A 9 3.54 -0.90 -9.78
CA LEU A 9 4.78 -0.71 -9.03
C LEU A 9 4.95 -1.83 -8.02
N LEU A 10 5.99 -2.63 -8.19
CA LEU A 10 6.24 -3.86 -7.44
C LEU A 10 7.60 -3.84 -6.72
N PRO A 11 7.66 -3.36 -5.48
CA PRO A 11 8.80 -3.62 -4.60
C PRO A 11 8.89 -5.11 -4.26
N THR A 12 10.07 -5.70 -4.38
CA THR A 12 10.29 -7.10 -3.99
C THR A 12 11.64 -7.30 -3.30
N LEU A 13 11.65 -8.24 -2.36
CA LEU A 13 12.79 -8.61 -1.53
C LEU A 13 12.68 -10.10 -1.18
N GLY A 14 13.82 -10.79 -1.13
CA GLY A 14 13.89 -12.17 -0.68
C GLY A 14 13.60 -13.20 -1.78
N THR A 15 13.03 -14.35 -1.39
CA THR A 15 13.00 -15.59 -2.20
C THR A 15 11.60 -16.19 -2.36
N ARG A 16 10.54 -15.37 -2.30
CA ARG A 16 9.13 -15.80 -2.43
C ARG A 16 8.73 -16.02 -3.91
N ILE A 17 9.43 -16.93 -4.57
CA ILE A 17 9.27 -17.17 -6.01
C ILE A 17 7.90 -17.72 -6.38
N PRO A 18 7.32 -18.69 -5.64
CA PRO A 18 5.97 -19.18 -5.96
C PRO A 18 4.91 -18.08 -5.93
N GLU A 19 4.98 -17.18 -4.95
CA GLU A 19 4.02 -16.08 -4.82
C GLU A 19 4.22 -15.02 -5.91
N LEU A 20 5.47 -14.73 -6.26
CA LEU A 20 5.81 -13.83 -7.36
C LEU A 20 5.36 -14.37 -8.72
N GLU A 21 5.57 -15.66 -8.99
CA GLU A 21 5.07 -16.33 -10.19
C GLU A 21 3.54 -16.31 -10.24
N ARG A 22 2.87 -16.50 -9.10
CA ARG A 22 1.40 -16.37 -8.98
C ARG A 22 0.93 -14.95 -9.33
N LEU A 23 1.63 -13.92 -8.88
CA LEU A 23 1.37 -12.53 -9.28
C LEU A 23 1.50 -12.37 -10.80
N PHE A 24 2.65 -12.74 -11.37
CA PHE A 24 2.93 -12.57 -12.80
C PHE A 24 1.97 -13.38 -13.69
N ASP A 25 1.62 -14.60 -13.29
CA ASP A 25 0.60 -15.41 -13.96
C ASP A 25 -0.78 -14.72 -13.96
N SER A 26 -1.14 -13.99 -12.90
CA SER A 26 -2.38 -13.22 -12.87
C SER A 26 -2.35 -12.00 -13.80
N LEU A 27 -1.18 -11.39 -13.99
CA LEU A 27 -0.97 -10.27 -14.89
C LEU A 27 -1.08 -10.69 -16.35
N THR A 28 -0.50 -11.84 -16.73
CA THR A 28 -0.65 -12.40 -18.09
C THR A 28 -2.10 -12.72 -18.45
N LYS A 29 -2.96 -12.94 -17.44
CA LYS A 29 -4.38 -13.26 -17.61
C LYS A 29 -5.30 -12.03 -17.62
N GLN A 30 -4.76 -10.82 -17.39
CA GLN A 30 -5.58 -9.60 -17.37
C GLN A 30 -6.29 -9.37 -18.71
N THR A 31 -7.56 -8.96 -18.67
CA THR A 31 -8.29 -8.52 -19.87
C THR A 31 -7.82 -7.14 -20.36
N TYR A 32 -7.19 -6.35 -19.48
CA TYR A 32 -6.54 -5.10 -19.82
C TYR A 32 -5.05 -5.34 -20.12
N THR A 33 -4.63 -5.11 -21.36
CA THR A 33 -3.26 -5.41 -21.80
C THR A 33 -2.33 -4.21 -21.86
N ASN A 34 -2.84 -2.97 -21.71
CA ASN A 34 -2.00 -1.77 -21.74
C ASN A 34 -1.49 -1.44 -20.33
N PHE A 35 -0.50 -2.19 -19.88
CA PHE A 35 0.18 -1.96 -18.61
C PHE A 35 1.67 -2.24 -18.72
N GLU A 36 2.44 -1.70 -17.78
CA GLU A 36 3.82 -2.08 -17.50
C GLU A 36 3.95 -2.49 -16.04
N VAL A 37 4.96 -3.30 -15.75
CA VAL A 37 5.35 -3.64 -14.38
C VAL A 37 6.70 -3.01 -14.07
N ILE A 38 6.77 -2.20 -13.02
CA ILE A 38 8.01 -1.59 -12.54
C ILE A 38 8.45 -2.37 -11.30
N ILE A 39 9.40 -3.29 -11.47
CA ILE A 39 9.88 -4.17 -10.40
C ILE A 39 11.09 -3.55 -9.74
N VAL A 40 10.98 -3.20 -8.45
CA VAL A 40 12.10 -2.67 -7.67
C VAL A 40 12.64 -3.77 -6.77
N SER A 41 13.65 -4.47 -7.26
CA SER A 41 14.31 -5.58 -6.55
C SER A 41 15.33 -5.05 -5.54
N GLN A 42 15.29 -5.54 -4.29
CA GLN A 42 16.12 -5.07 -3.17
C GLN A 42 17.12 -6.16 -2.74
N GLY A 43 18.27 -6.26 -3.41
CA GLY A 43 19.30 -7.27 -3.13
C GLY A 43 18.99 -8.72 -3.57
N ASN A 44 17.92 -8.95 -4.32
CA ASN A 44 17.55 -10.24 -4.91
C ASN A 44 17.52 -10.21 -6.45
N HIS A 45 18.40 -9.40 -7.06
CA HIS A 45 18.29 -8.96 -8.45
C HIS A 45 18.32 -10.12 -9.45
N GLU A 46 19.30 -11.01 -9.35
CA GLU A 46 19.52 -12.11 -10.29
C GLU A 46 18.35 -13.08 -10.29
N VAL A 47 17.80 -13.35 -9.10
CA VAL A 47 16.65 -14.24 -8.93
C VAL A 47 15.43 -13.64 -9.63
N ILE A 48 15.16 -12.34 -9.41
CA ILE A 48 14.06 -11.63 -10.08
C ILE A 48 14.26 -11.60 -11.59
N SER A 49 15.48 -11.30 -12.07
CA SER A 49 15.79 -11.30 -13.50
C SER A 49 15.55 -12.68 -14.15
N GLN A 50 15.89 -13.76 -13.45
CA GLN A 50 15.65 -15.12 -13.95
C GLN A 50 14.16 -15.45 -14.01
N THR A 51 13.38 -15.08 -12.99
CA THR A 51 11.93 -15.29 -12.98
C THR A 51 11.24 -14.50 -14.10
N LEU A 52 11.63 -13.24 -14.32
CA LEU A 52 11.04 -12.37 -15.35
C LEU A 52 11.22 -12.89 -16.79
N LYS A 53 12.27 -13.67 -17.08
CA LYS A 53 12.50 -14.26 -18.42
C LYS A 53 11.38 -15.18 -18.89
N LYS A 54 10.52 -15.67 -17.98
CA LYS A 54 9.37 -16.53 -18.30
C LYS A 54 8.16 -15.75 -18.81
N TYR A 55 8.17 -14.42 -18.72
CA TYR A 55 7.01 -13.56 -18.96
C TYR A 55 7.25 -12.56 -20.08
N SER A 56 6.19 -12.19 -20.79
CA SER A 56 6.23 -11.37 -22.01
C SER A 56 5.45 -10.05 -21.93
N PHE A 57 4.87 -9.71 -20.77
CA PHE A 57 4.29 -8.38 -20.56
C PHE A 57 5.40 -7.31 -20.47
N ASP A 58 5.05 -6.04 -20.67
CA ASP A 58 5.99 -4.92 -20.55
C ASP A 58 6.47 -4.81 -19.09
N TYR A 59 7.79 -4.87 -18.87
CA TYR A 59 8.36 -4.74 -17.54
C TYR A 59 9.71 -4.03 -17.55
N GLN A 60 10.02 -3.38 -16.43
CA GLN A 60 11.33 -2.85 -16.12
C GLN A 60 11.75 -3.30 -14.72
N GLN A 61 12.92 -3.91 -14.62
CA GLN A 61 13.56 -4.18 -13.33
C GLN A 61 14.50 -3.03 -12.95
N ILE A 62 14.41 -2.57 -11.70
CA ILE A 62 15.27 -1.56 -11.10
C ILE A 62 15.97 -2.18 -9.89
N PRO A 63 17.24 -2.57 -10.02
CA PRO A 63 18.06 -3.02 -8.90
C PRO A 63 18.38 -1.87 -7.94
N ILE A 64 18.13 -2.05 -6.64
CA ILE A 64 18.59 -1.14 -5.59
C ILE A 64 19.26 -1.88 -4.43
N ASP A 65 20.29 -1.26 -3.86
CA ASP A 65 20.97 -1.75 -2.65
C ASP A 65 20.28 -1.29 -1.36
N ILE A 66 19.55 -0.18 -1.43
CA ILE A 66 18.84 0.40 -0.29
C ILE A 66 17.56 -0.39 -0.04
N ARG A 67 17.39 -0.86 1.20
CA ARG A 67 16.17 -1.54 1.63
C ARG A 67 15.12 -0.55 2.15
N GLY A 68 13.86 -0.97 2.08
CA GLY A 68 12.71 -0.28 2.62
C GLY A 68 11.62 -0.13 1.58
N LEU A 69 10.39 -0.47 1.96
CA LEU A 69 9.23 -0.49 1.06
C LEU A 69 8.95 0.89 0.45
N SER A 70 8.93 1.94 1.27
CA SER A 70 8.74 3.32 0.81
C SER A 70 9.90 3.81 -0.07
N ASN A 71 11.15 3.43 0.24
CA ASN A 71 12.30 3.76 -0.61
C ASN A 71 12.16 3.12 -1.99
N ALA A 72 11.84 1.83 -2.04
CA ALA A 72 11.64 1.10 -3.28
C ALA A 72 10.49 1.70 -4.11
N ARG A 73 9.36 2.03 -3.48
CA ARG A 73 8.25 2.73 -4.15
C ARG A 73 8.70 4.07 -4.73
N ASN A 74 9.35 4.92 -3.95
CA ASN A 74 9.80 6.23 -4.43
C ASN A 74 10.84 6.14 -5.56
N VAL A 75 11.72 5.14 -5.54
CA VAL A 75 12.64 4.88 -6.67
C VAL A 75 11.85 4.48 -7.91
N GLY A 76 10.97 3.47 -7.82
CA GLY A 76 10.22 3.00 -8.98
C GLY A 76 9.24 4.02 -9.55
N MET A 77 8.68 4.90 -8.72
CA MET A 77 7.85 6.04 -9.15
C MET A 77 8.57 6.96 -10.15
N LYS A 78 9.90 7.02 -10.16
CA LYS A 78 10.64 7.81 -11.16
C LYS A 78 10.51 7.21 -12.56
N HIS A 79 10.33 5.90 -12.65
CA HIS A 79 10.35 5.14 -13.90
C HIS A 79 8.97 4.85 -14.49
N ILE A 80 7.87 5.12 -13.77
CA ILE A 80 6.53 4.90 -14.31
C ILE A 80 6.26 5.79 -15.54
N SER A 81 5.56 5.24 -16.53
CA SER A 81 5.04 5.92 -17.72
C SER A 81 3.51 5.84 -17.85
N GLY A 82 2.85 5.13 -16.93
CA GLY A 82 1.40 4.96 -16.89
C GLY A 82 0.64 6.22 -16.49
N ASP A 83 -0.57 6.34 -17.02
CA ASP A 83 -1.57 7.31 -16.58
C ASP A 83 -2.17 6.93 -15.22
N TYR A 84 -2.20 5.64 -14.90
CA TYR A 84 -2.64 5.09 -13.63
C TYR A 84 -1.49 4.35 -12.95
N VAL A 85 -1.40 4.40 -11.62
CA VAL A 85 -0.41 3.61 -10.86
C VAL A 85 -1.07 2.87 -9.70
N THR A 86 -0.59 1.66 -9.42
CA THR A 86 -0.94 0.88 -8.22
C THR A 86 0.30 0.38 -7.51
N PHE A 87 0.16 0.11 -6.21
CA PHE A 87 1.24 -0.36 -5.33
C PHE A 87 1.02 -1.84 -5.02
N SER A 88 1.62 -2.71 -5.83
CA SER A 88 1.51 -4.16 -5.67
C SER A 88 2.50 -4.68 -4.64
N ASP A 89 2.11 -5.74 -3.93
CA ASP A 89 3.01 -6.55 -3.13
C ASP A 89 3.38 -7.82 -3.92
N ASP A 90 4.51 -8.45 -3.59
CA ASP A 90 5.00 -9.65 -4.28
C ASP A 90 4.31 -10.96 -3.85
N ASP A 91 3.35 -10.87 -2.92
CA ASP A 91 2.54 -11.99 -2.46
C ASP A 91 1.03 -11.85 -2.70
N CYS A 92 0.61 -10.81 -3.44
CA CYS A 92 -0.76 -10.65 -3.93
C CYS A 92 -0.89 -11.04 -5.42
N TRP A 93 -2.13 -11.17 -5.92
CA TRP A 93 -2.39 -11.36 -7.34
C TRP A 93 -3.77 -10.79 -7.72
N TYR A 94 -4.00 -10.52 -9.01
CA TYR A 94 -5.17 -9.75 -9.44
C TYR A 94 -6.32 -10.61 -9.97
N VAL A 95 -7.56 -10.13 -9.78
CA VAL A 95 -8.75 -10.66 -10.46
C VAL A 95 -8.63 -10.40 -11.96
N LYS A 96 -9.06 -11.33 -12.80
CA LYS A 96 -8.86 -11.32 -14.27
C LYS A 96 -9.25 -10.01 -14.97
N ASP A 97 -10.30 -9.34 -14.50
CA ASP A 97 -10.84 -8.11 -15.09
C ASP A 97 -10.57 -6.86 -14.23
N ALA A 98 -9.70 -6.96 -13.22
CA ALA A 98 -9.43 -5.88 -12.28
C ALA A 98 -9.04 -4.58 -12.97
N LEU A 99 -8.01 -4.61 -13.83
CA LEU A 99 -7.51 -3.40 -14.49
C LEU A 99 -8.54 -2.79 -15.45
N THR A 100 -9.33 -3.62 -16.14
CA THR A 100 -10.43 -3.16 -17.00
C THR A 100 -11.48 -2.44 -16.21
N TYR A 101 -11.96 -3.05 -15.13
CA TYR A 101 -12.95 -2.43 -14.26
C TYR A 101 -12.43 -1.11 -13.67
N ILE A 102 -11.17 -1.07 -13.21
CA ILE A 102 -10.59 0.13 -12.61
C ILE A 102 -10.50 1.28 -13.61
N ALA A 103 -10.09 0.99 -14.85
CA ALA A 103 -10.08 1.99 -15.91
C ALA A 103 -11.49 2.58 -16.15
N GLU A 104 -12.50 1.72 -16.22
CA GLU A 104 -13.91 2.15 -16.34
C GLU A 104 -14.35 2.99 -15.13
N GLN A 105 -13.91 2.66 -13.91
CA GLN A 105 -14.26 3.44 -12.72
C GLN A 105 -13.60 4.83 -12.73
N PHE A 106 -12.37 4.97 -13.21
CA PHE A 106 -11.75 6.28 -13.40
C PHE A 106 -12.45 7.11 -14.48
N GLU A 107 -12.86 6.50 -15.59
CA GLU A 107 -13.57 7.21 -16.67
C GLU A 107 -14.95 7.72 -16.25
N ASN A 108 -15.65 6.96 -15.40
CA ASN A 108 -17.02 7.27 -14.98
C ASN A 108 -17.11 8.14 -13.73
N ARG A 109 -15.97 8.49 -13.10
CA ARG A 109 -15.96 9.16 -11.79
C ARG A 109 -14.93 10.26 -11.73
N LYS A 110 -15.24 11.32 -10.98
CA LYS A 110 -14.26 12.36 -10.63
C LYS A 110 -13.53 11.97 -9.35
N ALA A 111 -12.63 10.98 -9.46
CA ALA A 111 -11.78 10.53 -8.36
C ALA A 111 -10.30 10.61 -8.77
N SER A 112 -9.46 11.15 -7.89
CA SER A 112 -8.01 11.13 -8.06
C SER A 112 -7.42 9.78 -7.66
N ILE A 113 -8.07 9.10 -6.70
CA ILE A 113 -7.64 7.81 -6.17
C ILE A 113 -8.85 6.92 -5.99
N LEU A 114 -8.73 5.67 -6.38
CA LEU A 114 -9.70 4.61 -6.10
C LEU A 114 -9.10 3.63 -5.11
N SER A 115 -9.92 3.21 -4.15
CA SER A 115 -9.60 2.13 -3.21
C SER A 115 -10.65 1.02 -3.30
N PHE A 116 -10.21 -0.22 -3.16
CA PHE A 116 -11.04 -1.40 -3.37
C PHE A 116 -10.96 -2.38 -2.21
N GLN A 117 -11.26 -3.65 -2.49
CA GLN A 117 -11.11 -4.76 -1.56
C GLN A 117 -10.14 -5.80 -2.12
N PHE A 118 -9.58 -6.58 -1.21
CA PHE A 118 -8.94 -7.85 -1.52
C PHE A 118 -9.50 -8.98 -0.66
N TYR A 119 -9.32 -10.20 -1.13
CA TYR A 119 -9.90 -11.41 -0.56
C TYR A 119 -8.87 -12.52 -0.44
N ASP A 120 -9.01 -13.40 0.55
CA ASP A 120 -8.22 -14.63 0.64
C ASP A 120 -9.03 -15.81 0.10
N PRO A 121 -8.73 -16.30 -1.11
CA PRO A 121 -9.46 -17.43 -1.70
C PRO A 121 -9.03 -18.78 -1.13
N PHE A 122 -7.89 -18.87 -0.42
CA PHE A 122 -7.46 -20.11 0.22
C PHE A 122 -8.20 -20.36 1.53
N ARG A 123 -8.46 -19.29 2.28
CA ARG A 123 -9.23 -19.35 3.54
C ARG A 123 -10.72 -19.03 3.36
N ASN A 124 -11.11 -18.57 2.18
CA ASN A 124 -12.47 -18.14 1.86
C ASN A 124 -12.96 -17.01 2.81
N GLU A 125 -12.11 -16.00 3.06
CA GLU A 125 -12.43 -14.90 3.99
C GLU A 125 -11.92 -13.53 3.52
N TYR A 126 -12.54 -12.47 4.06
CA TYR A 126 -12.01 -11.12 3.95
C TYR A 126 -10.99 -10.87 5.06
N PRO A 127 -9.74 -10.47 4.73
CA PRO A 127 -8.69 -10.27 5.76
C PRO A 127 -8.97 -9.10 6.72
N LYS A 128 -9.97 -8.28 6.42
CA LYS A 128 -10.43 -7.15 7.24
C LYS A 128 -11.90 -6.86 6.99
N ASN A 129 -12.50 -6.10 7.91
CA ASN A 129 -13.90 -5.69 7.82
C ASN A 129 -14.06 -4.55 6.81
N TYR A 130 -14.64 -4.88 5.65
CA TYR A 130 -14.94 -3.91 4.61
C TYR A 130 -16.33 -3.29 4.76
N VAL A 131 -16.41 -2.00 4.46
CA VAL A 131 -17.71 -1.31 4.29
C VAL A 131 -18.39 -1.85 3.05
N GLN A 132 -19.68 -2.15 3.14
CA GLN A 132 -20.44 -2.77 2.04
C GLN A 132 -20.92 -1.75 1.00
N ASN A 133 -21.07 -0.49 1.39
CA ASN A 133 -21.49 0.58 0.51
C ASN A 133 -20.27 1.31 -0.07
N GLU A 134 -20.45 1.81 -1.29
CA GLU A 134 -19.50 2.72 -1.92
C GLU A 134 -19.40 4.03 -1.13
N ILE A 135 -18.21 4.62 -1.10
CA ILE A 135 -17.96 5.94 -0.52
C ILE A 135 -17.33 6.81 -1.59
N HIS A 136 -18.06 7.83 -2.05
CA HIS A 136 -17.56 8.75 -3.08
C HIS A 136 -16.30 9.51 -2.63
N SER A 137 -16.29 10.01 -1.40
CA SER A 137 -15.13 10.68 -0.80
C SER A 137 -14.92 10.16 0.61
N VAL A 138 -13.89 9.35 0.80
CA VAL A 138 -13.51 8.84 2.11
C VAL A 138 -13.08 9.95 3.05
N GLN A 139 -13.22 9.71 4.35
CA GLN A 139 -12.74 10.58 5.41
C GLN A 139 -11.42 10.04 5.98
N TRP A 140 -10.70 10.88 6.72
CA TRP A 140 -9.42 10.49 7.33
C TRP A 140 -9.50 9.20 8.17
N ARG A 141 -10.66 8.90 8.76
CA ARG A 141 -10.89 7.68 9.55
C ARG A 141 -10.86 6.41 8.71
N ASP A 142 -11.31 6.49 7.46
CA ASP A 142 -11.38 5.35 6.55
C ASP A 142 -10.00 4.95 6.03
N LEU A 143 -9.01 5.84 6.12
CA LEU A 143 -7.65 5.59 5.65
C LEU A 143 -6.94 4.51 6.46
N PHE A 144 -7.26 4.37 7.76
CA PHE A 144 -6.59 3.42 8.65
C PHE A 144 -6.83 1.95 8.29
N SER A 145 -7.87 1.67 7.51
CA SER A 145 -8.19 0.31 7.08
C SER A 145 -7.71 0.00 5.67
N LYS A 146 -7.03 0.91 4.96
CA LYS A 146 -6.56 0.69 3.59
C LYS A 146 -5.18 0.03 3.55
N SER A 147 -4.99 -0.87 2.59
CA SER A 147 -3.68 -1.47 2.27
C SER A 147 -3.24 -1.04 0.87
N SER A 148 -1.94 -1.14 0.58
CA SER A 148 -1.36 -0.70 -0.71
C SER A 148 -2.01 -1.35 -1.92
N ILE A 149 -2.25 -2.66 -1.85
CA ILE A 149 -2.80 -3.47 -2.95
C ILE A 149 -4.24 -3.10 -3.35
N GLU A 150 -4.91 -2.26 -2.57
CA GLU A 150 -6.24 -1.73 -2.90
C GLU A 150 -6.19 -0.38 -3.61
N ILE A 151 -5.03 0.30 -3.64
CA ILE A 151 -4.92 1.70 -4.02
C ILE A 151 -4.52 1.82 -5.49
N PHE A 152 -5.30 2.59 -6.23
CA PHE A 152 -5.03 2.98 -7.61
C PHE A 152 -5.11 4.50 -7.71
N VAL A 153 -4.15 5.11 -8.38
CA VAL A 153 -4.00 6.56 -8.46
C VAL A 153 -4.04 7.00 -9.92
N ASP A 154 -4.84 8.02 -10.21
CA ASP A 154 -4.73 8.79 -11.45
C ASP A 154 -3.54 9.75 -11.34
N VAL A 155 -2.49 9.45 -12.11
CA VAL A 155 -1.21 10.16 -12.07
C VAL A 155 -1.36 11.60 -12.54
N HIS A 156 -2.24 11.85 -13.52
CA HIS A 156 -2.51 13.20 -14.00
C HIS A 156 -3.30 14.01 -12.96
N SER A 157 -4.29 13.39 -12.31
CA SER A 157 -5.10 14.07 -11.29
C SER A 157 -4.30 14.44 -10.04
N VAL A 158 -3.36 13.59 -9.62
CA VAL A 158 -2.54 13.82 -8.42
C VAL A 158 -1.27 14.63 -8.72
N GLY A 159 -0.70 14.49 -9.92
CA GLY A 159 0.63 14.97 -10.25
C GLY A 159 1.69 13.96 -9.79
N LYS A 160 2.53 13.49 -10.73
CA LYS A 160 3.51 12.43 -10.49
C LYS A 160 4.47 12.77 -9.33
N GLU A 161 4.85 14.03 -9.21
CA GLU A 161 5.72 14.57 -8.15
C GLU A 161 5.06 14.54 -6.76
N ASN A 162 3.74 14.42 -6.67
CA ASN A 162 3.00 14.34 -5.41
C ASN A 162 2.74 12.89 -4.98
N ILE A 163 3.13 11.90 -5.78
CA ILE A 163 3.02 10.48 -5.45
C ILE A 163 4.33 10.02 -4.80
N GLU A 164 4.49 10.37 -3.53
CA GLU A 164 5.67 10.07 -2.72
C GLU A 164 5.28 9.47 -1.36
N PHE A 165 6.04 8.48 -0.91
CA PHE A 165 5.90 7.87 0.42
C PHE A 165 6.94 8.44 1.38
N ASP A 166 6.53 8.64 2.63
CA ASP A 166 7.44 9.05 3.71
C ASP A 166 8.37 7.88 4.07
N THR A 167 9.65 7.98 3.69
CA THR A 167 10.65 6.91 3.82
C THR A 167 11.00 6.55 5.26
N ARG A 168 10.55 7.36 6.24
CA ARG A 168 10.65 7.03 7.67
C ARG A 168 9.65 5.93 8.07
N PHE A 169 8.61 5.71 7.26
CA PHE A 169 7.54 4.75 7.51
C PHE A 169 7.52 3.61 6.49
N GLY A 170 7.03 2.45 6.93
CA GLY A 170 6.82 1.25 6.12
C GLY A 170 7.80 0.14 6.39
N LEU A 171 7.54 -1.03 5.80
CA LEU A 171 8.36 -2.22 6.05
C LEU A 171 9.84 -1.96 5.72
N GLY A 172 10.72 -2.26 6.68
CA GLY A 172 12.16 -1.99 6.59
C GLY A 172 12.59 -0.56 6.97
N ALA A 173 11.67 0.33 7.33
CA ALA A 173 11.97 1.69 7.80
C ALA A 173 12.06 1.78 9.33
N GLN A 174 12.38 2.98 9.85
CA GLN A 174 12.41 3.28 11.28
C GLN A 174 11.06 3.00 11.96
N TYR A 175 9.96 3.36 11.30
CA TYR A 175 8.60 3.10 11.77
C TYR A 175 7.93 2.06 10.84
N PRO A 176 7.82 0.78 11.24
CA PRO A 176 7.56 -0.32 10.31
C PRO A 176 6.08 -0.47 9.90
N SER A 177 5.33 0.63 9.79
CA SER A 177 3.96 0.66 9.25
C SER A 177 3.43 2.09 9.09
N GLY A 178 2.43 2.26 8.22
CA GLY A 178 1.58 3.45 8.15
C GLY A 178 1.90 4.40 6.99
N GLU A 179 2.83 4.00 6.13
CA GLU A 179 3.20 4.65 4.89
C GLU A 179 2.01 4.93 3.97
N GLU A 180 1.08 3.98 3.81
CA GLU A 180 -0.15 4.19 3.03
C GLU A 180 -1.10 5.18 3.70
N ASN A 181 -1.19 5.12 5.04
CA ASN A 181 -2.06 6.03 5.78
C ASN A 181 -1.56 7.47 5.64
N ILE A 182 -0.24 7.67 5.70
CA ILE A 182 0.38 8.98 5.50
C ILE A 182 0.19 9.44 4.06
N PHE A 183 0.48 8.58 3.08
CA PHE A 183 0.29 8.89 1.67
C PHE A 183 -1.15 9.37 1.40
N LEU A 184 -2.15 8.56 1.74
CA LEU A 184 -3.56 8.92 1.50
C LEU A 184 -3.99 10.17 2.28
N MET A 185 -3.47 10.38 3.49
CA MET A 185 -3.77 11.57 4.29
C MET A 185 -3.20 12.83 3.63
N ASP A 186 -1.98 12.77 3.09
CA ASP A 186 -1.37 13.87 2.36
C ASP A 186 -2.19 14.20 1.10
N GLN A 187 -2.73 13.19 0.41
CA GLN A 187 -3.60 13.41 -0.75
C GLN A 187 -4.95 14.03 -0.36
N LEU A 188 -5.60 13.58 0.73
CA LEU A 188 -6.81 14.23 1.25
C LEU A 188 -6.56 15.70 1.63
N ASN A 189 -5.42 15.99 2.28
CA ASN A 189 -5.07 17.36 2.68
C ASN A 189 -4.82 18.29 1.48
N ARG A 190 -4.42 17.74 0.33
CA ARG A 190 -4.28 18.46 -0.95
C ARG A 190 -5.61 18.64 -1.69
N GLY A 191 -6.70 18.10 -1.16
CA GLY A 191 -8.04 18.21 -1.75
C GLY A 191 -8.35 17.16 -2.81
N HIS A 192 -7.50 16.12 -2.96
CA HIS A 192 -7.77 15.03 -3.89
C HIS A 192 -8.95 14.17 -3.40
N VAL A 193 -9.78 13.73 -4.35
CA VAL A 193 -10.92 12.85 -4.06
C VAL A 193 -10.44 11.41 -4.06
N ILE A 194 -10.63 10.74 -2.93
CA ILE A 194 -10.36 9.31 -2.77
C ILE A 194 -11.69 8.59 -2.62
N SER A 195 -12.06 7.77 -3.60
CA SER A 195 -13.27 6.97 -3.56
C SER A 195 -12.98 5.55 -3.10
N TYR A 196 -13.96 4.92 -2.45
CA TYR A 196 -13.92 3.52 -2.09
C TYR A 196 -15.04 2.75 -2.77
N ILE A 197 -14.69 1.65 -3.41
CA ILE A 197 -15.62 0.79 -4.14
C ILE A 197 -15.55 -0.63 -3.55
N PRO A 198 -16.66 -1.21 -3.10
CA PRO A 198 -16.70 -2.52 -2.44
C PRO A 198 -16.61 -3.66 -3.46
N ARG A 199 -15.53 -3.71 -4.24
CA ARG A 199 -15.24 -4.77 -5.20
C ARG A 199 -13.88 -5.40 -4.90
N ILE A 200 -13.83 -6.72 -4.95
CA ILE A 200 -12.58 -7.48 -4.91
C ILE A 200 -11.83 -7.26 -6.23
N ILE A 201 -10.62 -6.71 -6.16
CA ILE A 201 -9.74 -6.52 -7.33
C ILE A 201 -8.44 -7.32 -7.24
N ALA A 202 -8.09 -7.77 -6.03
CA ALA A 202 -6.90 -8.54 -5.76
C ALA A 202 -7.18 -9.63 -4.74
N TYR A 203 -6.27 -10.58 -4.69
CA TYR A 203 -6.24 -11.66 -3.75
C TYR A 203 -4.93 -11.60 -2.97
N HIS A 204 -4.99 -12.00 -1.70
CA HIS A 204 -3.83 -12.06 -0.83
C HIS A 204 -4.03 -13.20 0.16
N GLU A 205 -2.97 -13.98 0.38
CA GLU A 205 -2.99 -15.12 1.29
C GLU A 205 -2.70 -14.68 2.71
N VAL A 206 -3.67 -14.87 3.61
CA VAL A 206 -3.52 -14.56 5.03
C VAL A 206 -2.72 -15.67 5.69
N ARG A 207 -1.43 -15.39 5.90
CA ARG A 207 -0.54 -16.29 6.63
C ARG A 207 -0.93 -16.37 8.10
N ASP A 208 -0.90 -17.58 8.64
CA ASP A 208 -1.07 -17.80 10.07
C ASP A 208 0.01 -17.07 10.88
N GLY A 209 -0.39 -16.49 12.01
CA GLY A 209 0.51 -15.71 12.86
C GLY A 209 0.65 -14.25 12.41
N LEU A 210 -0.46 -13.60 12.04
CA LEU A 210 -0.57 -12.13 12.04
C LEU A 210 0.25 -11.62 13.22
N PRO A 211 1.22 -10.70 13.02
CA PRO A 211 1.90 -10.16 14.17
C PRO A 211 0.79 -9.47 14.97
N GLN A 212 0.48 -10.02 16.15
CA GLN A 212 0.00 -9.17 17.24
C GLN A 212 0.84 -7.92 17.15
N LEU A 213 0.19 -6.75 17.01
CA LEU A 213 0.82 -5.44 16.85
C LEU A 213 2.15 -5.46 17.61
N SER A 214 3.26 -5.64 16.89
CA SER A 214 4.52 -5.92 17.55
C SER A 214 4.86 -4.72 18.42
N TYR A 215 5.67 -4.91 19.45
CA TYR A 215 6.07 -3.81 20.32
C TYR A 215 6.53 -2.58 19.49
N ASN A 216 7.37 -2.79 18.46
CA ASN A 216 7.83 -1.76 17.54
C ASN A 216 6.70 -1.15 16.69
N MET A 217 5.79 -1.96 16.15
CA MET A 217 4.64 -1.45 15.40
C MET A 217 3.72 -0.60 16.29
N PHE A 218 3.57 -0.95 17.56
CA PHE A 218 2.72 -0.24 18.49
C PHE A 218 3.28 1.14 18.86
N ILE A 219 4.54 1.19 19.32
CA ILE A 219 5.19 2.47 19.71
C ILE A 219 5.37 3.41 18.51
N SER A 220 5.32 2.89 17.28
CA SER A 220 5.37 3.67 16.04
C SER A 220 4.05 4.36 15.69
N LYS A 221 2.92 3.98 16.31
CA LYS A 221 1.61 4.61 16.04
C LYS A 221 1.56 6.05 16.51
N GLY A 222 2.31 6.40 17.56
CA GLY A 222 2.47 7.78 18.01
C GLY A 222 3.04 8.73 16.94
N PRO A 223 4.28 8.47 16.45
CA PRO A 223 4.85 9.15 15.29
C PRO A 223 3.94 9.18 14.07
N LEU A 224 3.29 8.06 13.74
CA LEU A 224 2.34 7.97 12.62
C LEU A 224 1.18 8.97 12.78
N PHE A 225 0.50 8.96 13.93
CA PHE A 225 -0.60 9.88 14.18
C PHE A 225 -0.13 11.34 14.20
N LYS A 226 1.04 11.63 14.78
CA LYS A 226 1.61 12.98 14.74
C LYS A 226 1.94 13.42 13.29
N ARG A 227 2.45 12.53 12.45
CA ARG A 227 2.75 12.80 11.03
C ARG A 227 1.48 13.09 10.22
N MET A 228 0.43 12.30 10.42
CA MET A 228 -0.87 12.49 9.75
C MET A 228 -1.57 13.77 10.23
N PHE A 229 -1.44 14.13 11.50
CA PHE A 229 -2.09 15.29 12.10
C PHE A 229 -1.07 16.30 12.63
N ASN A 230 -1.02 16.45 13.96
CA ASN A 230 -0.14 17.33 14.72
C ASN A 230 0.15 16.69 16.09
N THR A 231 1.01 17.31 16.90
CA THR A 231 1.41 16.74 18.20
C THR A 231 0.23 16.50 19.15
N PRO A 232 -0.70 17.46 19.39
CA PRO A 232 -1.82 17.22 20.30
C PRO A 232 -2.73 16.06 19.86
N LYS A 233 -3.14 16.04 18.58
CA LYS A 233 -3.98 14.95 18.04
C LYS A 233 -3.23 13.62 18.01
N GLY A 234 -1.93 13.64 17.71
CA GLY A 234 -1.08 12.46 17.71
C GLY A 234 -1.02 11.78 19.07
N LEU A 235 -0.79 12.55 20.14
CA LEU A 235 -0.79 12.07 21.52
C LEU A 235 -2.18 11.52 21.91
N LEU A 236 -3.24 12.26 21.61
CA LEU A 236 -4.61 11.84 21.92
C LEU A 236 -4.96 10.50 21.26
N LEU A 237 -4.68 10.34 19.96
CA LEU A 237 -4.96 9.12 19.22
C LEU A 237 -4.10 7.94 19.70
N PHE A 238 -2.84 8.20 20.06
CA PHE A 238 -1.99 7.17 20.64
C PHE A 238 -2.54 6.67 21.97
N LEU A 239 -2.92 7.58 22.88
CA LEU A 239 -3.53 7.22 24.16
C LEU A 239 -4.86 6.48 23.99
N ALA A 240 -5.69 6.90 23.02
CA ALA A 240 -6.95 6.21 22.70
C ALA A 240 -6.70 4.78 22.18
N LEU A 241 -5.70 4.59 21.32
CA LEU A 241 -5.30 3.26 20.84
C LEU A 241 -4.75 2.39 21.98
N TYR A 242 -3.90 2.97 22.83
CA TYR A 242 -3.37 2.32 24.03
C TYR A 242 -4.49 1.83 24.95
N ALA A 243 -5.45 2.70 25.29
CA ALA A 243 -6.61 2.34 26.10
C ALA A 243 -7.44 1.22 25.44
N LYS A 244 -7.72 1.34 24.13
CA LYS A 244 -8.48 0.32 23.37
C LYS A 244 -7.80 -1.06 23.35
N LYS A 245 -6.48 -1.11 23.44
CA LYS A 245 -5.68 -2.33 23.35
C LYS A 245 -5.07 -2.74 24.70
N PHE A 246 -5.39 -2.05 25.79
CA PHE A 246 -4.75 -2.21 27.10
C PHE A 246 -4.68 -3.66 27.59
N THR A 247 -5.75 -4.42 27.41
CA THR A 247 -5.83 -5.84 27.81
C THR A 247 -5.05 -6.80 26.91
N LYS A 248 -4.69 -6.37 25.69
CA LYS A 248 -4.03 -7.18 24.65
C LYS A 248 -2.52 -6.90 24.53
N ILE A 249 -2.02 -5.91 25.28
CA ILE A 249 -0.63 -5.45 25.24
C ILE A 249 0.15 -6.08 26.40
N LYS A 250 1.33 -6.63 26.10
CA LYS A 250 2.38 -6.99 27.07
C LYS A 250 3.26 -5.76 27.34
N ASP A 251 3.92 -5.68 28.50
CA ASP A 251 4.84 -4.57 28.84
C ASP A 251 4.21 -3.16 28.73
N ARG A 252 3.02 -3.00 29.32
CA ARG A 252 2.15 -1.82 29.21
C ARG A 252 2.86 -0.50 29.50
N ASP A 253 3.57 -0.42 30.61
CA ASP A 253 4.25 0.81 31.04
C ASP A 253 5.34 1.21 30.05
N LYS A 254 6.11 0.23 29.57
CA LYS A 254 7.16 0.44 28.58
C LYS A 254 6.57 0.92 27.24
N ILE A 255 5.50 0.28 26.75
CA ILE A 255 4.83 0.71 25.51
C ILE A 255 4.28 2.14 25.63
N LEU A 256 3.69 2.49 26.77
CA LEU A 256 3.18 3.83 27.01
C LEU A 256 4.31 4.86 26.99
N LEU A 257 5.37 4.63 27.79
CA LEU A 257 6.51 5.54 27.88
C LEU A 257 7.22 5.71 26.54
N ASP A 258 7.57 4.61 25.87
CA ASP A 258 8.31 4.65 24.61
C ASP A 258 7.44 5.21 23.46
N GLY A 259 6.15 4.88 23.43
CA GLY A 259 5.23 5.46 22.45
C GLY A 259 5.02 6.97 22.64
N LEU A 260 4.88 7.45 23.88
CA LEU A 260 4.82 8.89 24.18
C LEU A 260 6.13 9.59 23.82
N LYS A 261 7.28 9.01 24.23
CA LYS A 261 8.60 9.52 23.90
C LYS A 261 8.77 9.64 22.39
N ASN A 262 8.51 8.58 21.63
CA ASN A 262 8.60 8.58 20.17
C ASN A 262 7.67 9.62 19.54
N THR A 263 6.46 9.79 20.07
CA THR A 263 5.53 10.82 19.59
C THR A 263 6.10 12.22 19.79
N ILE A 264 6.65 12.50 20.97
CA ILE A 264 7.19 13.82 21.31
C ILE A 264 8.45 14.11 20.49
N THR A 265 9.37 13.15 20.39
CA THR A 265 10.67 13.32 19.72
C THR A 265 10.59 13.30 18.19
N PHE A 266 9.55 12.70 17.60
CA PHE A 266 9.35 12.71 16.16
C PHE A 266 9.27 14.14 15.62
N LYS A 267 10.10 14.50 14.64
CA LYS A 267 10.07 15.80 13.98
C LYS A 267 9.30 15.64 12.67
N LYS A 268 8.21 16.41 12.50
CA LYS A 268 7.38 16.34 11.30
C LYS A 268 8.17 16.84 10.10
#